data_AF-A0A3M0S344-F1
#
_entry.id   AF-A0A3M0S344-F1
#
_cell.length_a   1.000
_cell.length_b   1.000
_cell.length_c   1.000
_cell.angle_alpha   90.00
_cell.angle_beta   90.00
_cell.angle_gamma   90.00
#
_symmetry.space_group_name_H-M   'P 1'
#
loop_
_entity.id
_entity.type
_entity.pdbx_description
1 polymer ?
#
loop_
_entity_poly.entity_id
_entity_poly.type
_entity_poly.pdbx_seq_one_letter_code
_entity_poly.pdbx_strand_id
1 'polypeptide(L)'
;MRNHFFLKLISIFIIIAVSFLGYKIYTLNNRTTTIYKYSEIQIPLKDKIIWDDTSIKNISVKSKDNETMDTYVFPSVDGKTLFINPPIDGFYDDDKICVTLSPNLHFKNYKMTEEKKLYFQVKSGNDITLSKVHKEPQYGDIIGTEDTFMGYQYTHYGIYVGNNKVIHYCSTTGNSKDAKIKETDMSPYFRKGHYFILNIKGGSQFDSKETVKRADMREGERSYNLLQNNCEHFVIWAKTGYSRSYQIDSLSQEKLAQLKIFTAMGINLQ
;
A
#
# COMPACT_ATOMS: atom_id res chain seq x y z
N MET A 1 38.27 -2.52 -33.78
CA MET A 1 38.12 -1.76 -32.52
C MET A 1 36.80 -0.96 -32.49
N ARG A 2 35.62 -1.61 -32.41
CA ARG A 2 34.35 -0.88 -32.19
C ARG A 2 33.21 -1.72 -31.61
N ASN A 3 33.48 -2.83 -30.90
CA ASN A 3 32.42 -3.71 -30.37
C ASN A 3 32.44 -3.93 -28.84
N HIS A 4 33.38 -3.33 -28.10
CA HIS A 4 33.40 -3.42 -26.63
C HIS A 4 32.85 -2.17 -25.91
N PHE A 5 32.50 -1.11 -26.65
CA PHE A 5 31.98 0.14 -26.05
C PHE A 5 30.45 0.11 -25.88
N PHE A 6 29.72 -0.57 -26.77
CA PHE A 6 28.24 -0.63 -26.73
C PHE A 6 27.68 -1.55 -25.63
N LEU A 7 28.38 -2.65 -25.29
CA LEU A 7 27.96 -3.57 -24.22
C LEU A 7 28.16 -2.99 -22.81
N LYS A 8 29.13 -2.08 -22.62
CA LYS A 8 29.28 -1.34 -21.35
C LYS A 8 28.21 -0.26 -21.17
N LEU A 9 27.72 0.35 -22.25
CA LEU A 9 26.64 1.34 -22.19
C LEU A 9 25.30 0.72 -21.80
N ILE A 10 24.96 -0.48 -22.29
CA ILE A 10 23.70 -1.18 -21.93
C ILE A 10 23.72 -1.65 -20.46
N SER A 11 24.86 -2.12 -19.95
CA SER A 11 24.99 -2.54 -18.54
C SER A 11 24.97 -1.36 -17.56
N ILE A 12 25.55 -0.21 -17.94
CA ILE A 12 25.45 1.03 -17.17
C ILE A 12 24.03 1.63 -17.25
N PHE A 13 23.34 1.52 -18.39
CA PHE A 13 21.96 1.99 -18.52
C PHE A 13 20.95 1.13 -17.75
N ILE A 14 21.19 -0.18 -17.58
CA ILE A 14 20.33 -1.02 -16.74
C ILE A 14 20.52 -0.70 -15.25
N ILE A 15 21.74 -0.36 -14.83
CA ILE A 15 22.00 0.10 -13.45
C ILE A 15 21.40 1.51 -13.21
N ILE A 16 21.35 2.37 -14.23
CA ILE A 16 20.76 3.72 -14.12
C ILE A 16 19.23 3.71 -14.34
N ALA A 17 18.67 2.81 -15.13
CA ALA A 17 17.22 2.70 -15.35
C ALA A 17 16.49 2.04 -14.17
N VAL A 18 17.15 1.13 -13.43
CA VAL A 18 16.64 0.66 -12.13
C VAL A 18 16.69 1.79 -11.09
N SER A 19 17.54 2.81 -11.28
CA SER A 19 17.66 3.94 -10.35
C SER A 19 16.67 5.09 -10.58
N PHE A 20 15.84 5.06 -11.65
CA PHE A 20 14.89 6.15 -11.93
C PHE A 20 13.45 5.88 -11.46
N LEU A 21 13.10 4.63 -11.15
CA LEU A 21 11.78 4.28 -10.57
C LEU A 21 11.80 4.02 -9.06
N GLY A 22 13.01 3.93 -8.48
CA GLY A 22 13.28 3.96 -7.04
C GLY A 22 13.67 5.35 -6.52
N TYR A 23 13.44 6.43 -7.29
CA TYR A 23 14.02 7.77 -7.08
C TYR A 23 13.48 8.56 -5.86
N LYS A 24 12.98 7.89 -4.83
CA LYS A 24 12.90 8.52 -3.50
C LYS A 24 13.17 7.58 -2.34
N ILE A 25 13.82 6.46 -2.62
CA ILE A 25 14.22 5.52 -1.59
C ILE A 25 15.65 5.12 -1.90
N TYR A 26 16.63 5.96 -1.57
CA TYR A 26 17.93 5.46 -1.09
C TYR A 26 18.79 6.60 -0.53
N THR A 27 19.42 6.26 0.59
CA THR A 27 20.38 7.03 1.38
C THR A 27 19.77 8.20 2.15
N LEU A 28 19.93 8.18 3.48
CA LEU A 28 20.61 9.21 4.27
C LEU A 28 20.22 9.04 5.73
N ASN A 29 21.12 8.43 6.51
CA ASN A 29 21.20 8.77 7.92
C ASN A 29 21.23 10.31 7.99
N ASN A 30 20.20 10.91 8.59
CA ASN A 30 20.02 12.35 8.85
C ASN A 30 19.49 13.28 7.73
N ARG A 31 18.89 12.81 6.62
CA ARG A 31 18.11 13.73 5.74
C ARG A 31 16.61 13.46 5.78
N THR A 32 15.85 14.54 5.92
CA THR A 32 14.39 14.53 5.90
C THR A 32 13.87 14.25 4.49
N THR A 33 13.01 13.25 4.34
CA THR A 33 12.35 12.90 3.06
C THR A 33 10.99 13.57 2.97
N THR A 34 10.72 14.28 1.87
CA THR A 34 9.37 14.85 1.65
C THR A 34 8.39 13.75 1.25
N ILE A 35 7.25 13.68 1.93
CA ILE A 35 6.11 12.81 1.62
C ILE A 35 4.83 13.64 1.53
N TYR A 36 3.75 13.03 1.07
CA TYR A 36 2.43 13.64 0.98
C TYR A 36 1.47 13.05 1.99
N LYS A 37 0.39 13.78 2.29
CA LYS A 37 -0.68 13.41 3.23
C LYS A 37 -1.05 11.92 3.28
N TYR A 38 -1.18 11.26 2.14
CA TYR A 38 -1.57 9.84 2.05
C TYR A 38 -0.47 8.90 1.54
N SER A 39 0.80 9.31 1.62
CA SER A 39 1.91 8.46 1.17
C SER A 39 2.07 7.27 2.09
N GLU A 40 2.13 6.06 1.54
CA GLU A 40 2.66 4.91 2.27
C GLU A 40 4.17 5.09 2.42
N ILE A 41 4.68 5.07 3.65
CA ILE A 41 6.11 5.11 3.90
C ILE A 41 6.67 3.69 3.72
N GLN A 42 7.68 3.56 2.88
CA GLN A 42 8.36 2.30 2.62
C GLN A 42 9.81 2.39 3.08
N ILE A 43 10.19 1.49 4.00
CA ILE A 43 11.53 1.47 4.60
C ILE A 43 12.22 0.16 4.21
N PRO A 44 13.18 0.20 3.27
CA PRO A 44 14.02 -0.96 2.99
C PRO A 44 14.80 -1.37 4.23
N LEU A 45 14.84 -2.68 4.45
CA LEU A 45 15.51 -3.33 5.55
C LEU A 45 16.79 -4.01 5.03
N LYS A 46 17.80 -4.13 5.89
CA LYS A 46 19.08 -4.74 5.51
C LYS A 46 18.97 -6.26 5.29
N ASP A 47 18.00 -6.90 5.91
CA ASP A 47 17.69 -8.32 5.74
C ASP A 47 16.19 -8.55 5.99
N LYS A 48 15.73 -9.78 5.78
CA LYS A 48 14.37 -10.22 6.05
C LYS A 48 14.05 -10.08 7.53
N ILE A 49 13.07 -9.24 7.86
CA ILE A 49 12.50 -9.13 9.19
C ILE A 49 11.74 -10.41 9.57
N ILE A 50 11.87 -10.82 10.83
CA ILE A 50 11.02 -11.84 11.44
C ILE A 50 9.86 -11.07 12.08
N TRP A 51 8.66 -11.22 11.51
CA TRP A 51 7.49 -10.48 11.94
C TRP A 51 6.69 -11.26 12.97
N ASP A 52 6.52 -10.68 14.15
CA ASP A 52 5.79 -11.24 15.29
C ASP A 52 5.13 -10.13 16.13
N ASP A 53 4.40 -10.53 17.18
CA ASP A 53 3.67 -9.61 18.07
C ASP A 53 4.57 -8.62 18.82
N THR A 54 5.89 -8.86 18.87
CA THR A 54 6.86 -7.95 19.49
C THR A 54 7.37 -6.91 18.51
N SER A 55 7.27 -7.17 17.20
CA SER A 55 7.81 -6.30 16.15
C SER A 55 7.22 -4.90 16.18
N ILE A 56 5.89 -4.79 16.35
CA ILE A 56 5.18 -3.51 16.44
C ILE A 56 5.67 -2.66 17.62
N LYS A 57 5.94 -3.28 18.78
CA LYS A 57 6.43 -2.57 19.98
C LYS A 57 7.82 -1.96 19.78
N ASN A 58 8.55 -2.44 18.78
CA ASN A 58 9.90 -2.01 18.44
C ASN A 58 9.94 -1.02 17.27
N ILE A 59 8.78 -0.54 16.81
CA ILE A 59 8.63 0.47 15.77
C ILE A 59 7.79 1.60 16.35
N SER A 60 8.30 2.84 16.25
CA SER A 60 7.57 4.02 16.70
C SER A 60 7.42 5.01 15.55
N VAL A 61 6.21 5.51 15.35
CA VAL A 61 5.91 6.60 14.41
C VAL A 61 5.36 7.77 15.22
N LYS A 62 6.07 8.89 15.20
CA LYS A 62 5.74 10.05 16.03
C LYS A 62 5.78 11.36 15.25
N SER A 63 4.96 12.31 15.70
CA SER A 63 5.00 13.69 15.23
C SER A 63 6.19 14.47 15.81
N LYS A 64 6.35 15.73 15.38
CA LYS A 64 7.36 16.67 15.89
C LYS A 64 7.25 16.90 17.40
N ASP A 65 6.03 16.80 17.93
CA ASP A 65 5.70 17.03 19.34
C ASP A 65 5.83 15.74 20.16
N ASN A 66 6.43 14.70 19.57
CA ASN A 66 6.68 13.38 20.16
C ASN A 66 5.39 12.60 20.49
N GLU A 67 4.27 12.99 19.90
CA GLU A 67 2.99 12.29 19.98
C GLU A 67 3.00 11.07 19.07
N THR A 68 2.47 9.94 19.55
CA THR A 68 2.34 8.70 18.77
C THR A 68 1.24 8.86 17.72
N MET A 69 1.54 8.49 16.49
CA MET A 69 0.58 8.52 15.38
C MET A 69 -0.07 7.14 15.19
N ASP A 70 -1.39 7.10 15.00
CA ASP A 70 -2.15 5.87 14.73
C ASP A 70 -1.94 5.38 13.30
N THR A 71 -0.77 4.78 13.06
CA THR A 71 -0.34 4.24 11.77
C THR A 71 -0.45 2.73 11.74
N TYR A 72 -0.66 2.19 10.55
CA TYR A 72 -0.68 0.74 10.36
C TYR A 72 0.63 0.26 9.75
N VAL A 73 1.38 -0.51 10.53
CA VAL A 73 2.74 -0.97 10.20
C VAL A 73 2.73 -2.46 9.89
N PHE A 74 3.33 -2.85 8.77
CA PHE A 74 3.39 -4.24 8.34
C PHE A 74 4.57 -4.49 7.39
N PRO A 75 5.10 -5.73 7.31
CA PRO A 75 6.19 -6.05 6.40
C PRO A 75 5.64 -6.40 5.01
N SER A 76 6.46 -6.12 4.00
CA SER A 76 6.34 -6.74 2.68
C SER A 76 6.40 -8.27 2.74
N VAL A 77 5.91 -8.92 1.69
CA VAL A 77 5.81 -10.38 1.57
C VAL A 77 7.16 -11.09 1.72
N ASP A 78 8.22 -10.51 1.15
CA ASP A 78 9.58 -11.05 1.29
C ASP A 78 10.26 -10.68 2.63
N GLY A 79 9.64 -9.79 3.40
CA GLY A 79 10.09 -9.25 4.67
C GLY A 79 11.27 -8.27 4.55
N LYS A 80 11.59 -7.77 3.36
CA LYS A 80 12.74 -6.88 3.14
C LYS A 80 12.39 -5.39 3.12
N THR A 81 11.10 -5.07 3.16
CA THR A 81 10.59 -3.71 3.28
C THR A 81 9.56 -3.65 4.40
N LEU A 82 9.62 -2.60 5.21
CA LEU A 82 8.59 -2.25 6.18
C LEU A 82 7.68 -1.17 5.57
N PHE A 83 6.38 -1.42 5.59
CA PHE A 83 5.35 -0.49 5.14
C PHE A 83 4.67 0.16 6.33
N ILE A 84 4.37 1.45 6.20
CA ILE A 84 3.66 2.25 7.19
C ILE A 84 2.59 3.04 6.43
N ASN A 85 1.34 2.61 6.58
CA ASN A 85 0.19 3.37 6.10
C ASN A 85 -0.09 4.54 7.05
N PRO A 86 -0.54 5.69 6.51
CA PRO A 86 -0.90 6.84 7.31
C PRO A 86 -2.11 6.55 8.22
N PRO A 87 -2.40 7.44 9.19
CA PRO A 87 -3.70 7.46 9.84
C PRO A 87 -4.86 7.55 8.83
N ILE A 88 -6.07 7.18 9.28
CA ILE A 88 -7.26 7.16 8.43
C ILE A 88 -7.50 8.51 7.74
N ASP A 89 -7.34 9.60 8.47
CA ASP A 89 -7.47 10.99 8.00
C ASP A 89 -6.24 11.52 7.26
N GLY A 90 -5.21 10.69 7.09
CA GLY A 90 -3.92 11.06 6.52
C GLY A 90 -3.00 11.76 7.52
N PHE A 91 -1.78 12.05 7.09
CA PHE A 91 -0.89 12.94 7.84
C PHE A 91 -1.34 14.40 7.71
N TYR A 92 -1.09 15.23 8.71
CA TYR A 92 -1.44 16.65 8.65
C TYR A 92 -0.39 17.44 7.88
N ASP A 93 -0.83 18.53 7.25
CA ASP A 93 0.07 19.42 6.52
C ASP A 93 1.16 19.98 7.44
N ASP A 94 2.38 20.03 6.93
CA ASP A 94 3.60 20.40 7.65
C ASP A 94 4.03 19.48 8.82
N ASP A 95 3.39 18.32 8.98
CA ASP A 95 3.83 17.30 9.92
C ASP A 95 5.30 16.90 9.68
N LYS A 96 6.04 16.79 10.78
CA LYS A 96 7.35 16.12 10.78
C LYS A 96 7.19 14.78 11.46
N ILE A 97 7.39 13.73 10.69
CA ILE A 97 7.24 12.36 11.16
C ILE A 97 8.62 11.80 11.45
N CYS A 98 8.80 11.24 12.63
CA CYS A 98 9.96 10.44 12.99
C CYS A 98 9.53 8.97 13.08
N VAL A 99 10.07 8.15 12.19
CA VAL A 99 9.99 6.70 12.30
C VAL A 99 11.25 6.17 12.96
N THR A 100 11.08 5.47 14.08
CA THR A 100 12.16 4.90 14.87
C THR A 100 12.08 3.38 14.86
N LEU A 101 13.16 2.73 14.44
CA LEU A 101 13.34 1.29 14.46
C LEU A 101 14.31 0.91 15.58
N SER A 102 13.82 0.19 16.58
CA SER A 102 14.60 -0.25 17.74
C SER A 102 15.61 -1.34 17.37
N PRO A 103 16.78 -1.40 18.04
CA PRO A 103 17.74 -2.51 17.90
C PRO A 103 17.16 -3.89 18.22
N ASN A 104 16.04 -3.94 18.94
CA ASN A 104 15.34 -5.17 19.31
C ASN A 104 14.50 -5.76 18.17
N LEU A 105 14.46 -5.14 16.99
CA LEU A 105 13.86 -5.76 15.81
C LEU A 105 14.64 -7.00 15.39
N HIS A 106 13.91 -8.08 15.14
CA HIS A 106 14.48 -9.37 14.78
C HIS A 106 14.57 -9.51 13.26
N PHE A 107 15.74 -9.92 12.76
CA PHE A 107 15.94 -10.24 11.34
C PHE A 107 16.58 -11.62 11.22
N LYS A 108 16.44 -12.24 10.04
CA LYS A 108 16.87 -13.61 9.80
C LYS A 108 18.38 -13.81 9.99
N ASN A 109 19.22 -12.94 9.41
CA ASN A 109 20.68 -13.04 9.48
C ASN A 109 21.34 -11.68 9.76
N TYR A 110 20.60 -10.77 10.38
CA TYR A 110 21.08 -9.43 10.71
C TYR A 110 20.64 -9.07 12.13
N LYS A 111 21.52 -8.41 12.87
CA LYS A 111 21.20 -7.83 14.18
C LYS A 111 21.47 -6.34 14.13
N MET A 112 20.45 -5.56 14.44
CA MET A 112 20.63 -4.12 14.62
C MET A 112 21.44 -3.88 15.90
N THR A 113 22.48 -3.04 15.80
CA THR A 113 23.31 -2.64 16.94
C THR A 113 22.93 -1.27 17.49
N GLU A 114 22.22 -0.48 16.69
CA GLU A 114 21.83 0.90 16.99
C GLU A 114 20.42 1.17 16.49
N GLU A 115 19.78 2.14 17.13
CA GLU A 115 18.46 2.64 16.74
C GLU A 115 18.56 3.38 15.40
N LYS A 116 17.62 3.11 14.49
CA LYS A 116 17.54 3.81 13.21
C LYS A 116 16.37 4.78 13.23
N LYS A 117 16.66 6.08 13.09
CA LYS A 117 15.66 7.15 12.94
C LYS A 117 15.58 7.62 11.50
N LEU A 118 14.36 7.78 11.02
CA LEU A 118 14.03 8.26 9.68
C LEU A 118 13.04 9.41 9.82
N TYR A 119 13.34 10.52 9.15
CA TYR A 119 12.56 11.75 9.25
C TYR A 119 11.84 12.03 7.94
N PHE A 120 10.56 12.36 8.03
CA PHE A 120 9.73 12.71 6.89
C PHE A 120 9.07 14.07 7.12
N GLN A 121 8.99 14.88 6.07
CA GLN A 121 8.26 16.14 6.07
C GLN A 121 7.04 15.98 5.17
N VAL A 122 5.86 16.18 5.74
CA VAL A 122 4.60 16.10 5.01
C VAL A 122 4.38 17.40 4.26
N LYS A 123 3.90 17.27 3.02
CA LYS A 123 3.34 18.34 2.20
C LYS A 123 1.92 17.99 1.83
N SER A 124 1.13 19.03 1.55
CA SER A 124 -0.20 18.88 0.96
C SER A 124 -0.09 18.04 -0.32
N GLY A 125 -0.93 17.01 -0.40
CA GLY A 125 -1.03 16.16 -1.57
C GLY A 125 -1.70 16.89 -2.74
N ASN A 126 -1.55 16.35 -3.94
CA ASN A 126 -2.41 16.72 -5.05
C ASN A 126 -3.75 15.98 -4.91
N ASP A 127 -4.85 16.71 -5.04
CA ASP A 127 -6.16 16.09 -5.11
C ASP A 127 -6.25 15.20 -6.34
N ILE A 128 -6.85 14.03 -6.14
CA ILE A 128 -7.28 13.16 -7.24
C ILE A 128 -8.79 13.12 -7.25
N THR A 129 -9.36 13.05 -8.44
CA THR A 129 -10.79 12.87 -8.62
C THR A 129 -11.05 11.45 -9.08
N LEU A 130 -12.01 10.79 -8.43
CA LEU A 130 -12.45 9.45 -8.77
C LEU A 130 -13.71 9.50 -9.63
N SER A 131 -13.80 8.64 -10.63
CA SER A 131 -15.02 8.44 -11.41
C SER A 131 -15.22 6.97 -11.72
N LYS A 132 -16.46 6.48 -11.53
CA LYS A 132 -16.85 5.13 -11.88
C LYS A 132 -17.36 5.12 -13.32
N VAL A 133 -16.87 4.20 -14.15
CA VAL A 133 -17.36 4.02 -15.52
C VAL A 133 -17.66 2.55 -15.80
N HIS A 134 -18.72 2.28 -16.56
CA HIS A 134 -19.06 0.92 -16.98
C HIS A 134 -18.53 0.68 -18.40
N LYS A 135 -17.40 -0.03 -18.49
CA LYS A 135 -16.74 -0.45 -19.73
C LYS A 135 -16.05 -1.79 -19.51
N GLU A 136 -15.63 -2.44 -20.59
CA GLU A 136 -14.75 -3.61 -20.49
C GLU A 136 -13.41 -3.24 -19.84
N PRO A 137 -12.88 -4.08 -18.92
CA PRO A 137 -11.66 -3.79 -18.19
C PRO A 137 -10.45 -3.89 -19.12
N GLN A 138 -9.51 -2.95 -18.96
CA GLN A 138 -8.23 -2.96 -19.65
C GLN A 138 -7.10 -3.26 -18.66
N TYR A 139 -6.00 -3.83 -19.16
CA TYR A 139 -4.85 -4.17 -18.33
C TYR A 139 -4.40 -2.98 -17.47
N GLY A 140 -4.27 -3.18 -16.16
CA GLY A 140 -3.92 -2.15 -15.18
C GLY A 140 -5.05 -1.18 -14.79
N ASP A 141 -6.30 -1.44 -15.22
CA ASP A 141 -7.49 -0.78 -14.69
C ASP A 141 -7.75 -1.23 -13.26
N ILE A 142 -8.22 -0.30 -12.43
CA ILE A 142 -8.83 -0.62 -11.14
C ILE A 142 -10.26 -1.05 -11.43
N ILE A 143 -10.62 -2.27 -11.05
CA ILE A 143 -11.98 -2.80 -11.13
C ILE A 143 -12.64 -2.76 -9.76
N GLY A 144 -13.91 -2.39 -9.71
CA GLY A 144 -14.70 -2.35 -8.48
C GLY A 144 -16.05 -3.05 -8.64
N THR A 145 -16.56 -3.63 -7.55
CA THR A 145 -17.92 -4.16 -7.44
C THR A 145 -18.54 -3.67 -6.14
N GLU A 146 -19.85 -3.48 -6.10
CA GLU A 146 -20.58 -3.03 -4.92
C GLU A 146 -21.34 -4.20 -4.30
N ASP A 147 -21.32 -4.30 -2.98
CA ASP A 147 -22.03 -5.35 -2.23
C ASP A 147 -22.45 -4.83 -0.85
N THR A 148 -23.17 -5.64 -0.08
CA THR A 148 -23.72 -5.28 1.22
C THR A 148 -23.50 -6.39 2.25
N PHE A 149 -23.01 -6.03 3.43
CA PHE A 149 -22.84 -6.94 4.57
C PHE A 149 -23.57 -6.39 5.79
N MET A 150 -24.57 -7.13 6.29
CA MET A 150 -25.38 -6.72 7.45
C MET A 150 -25.92 -5.27 7.32
N GLY A 151 -26.36 -4.89 6.11
CA GLY A 151 -26.85 -3.54 5.79
C GLY A 151 -25.78 -2.49 5.53
N TYR A 152 -24.50 -2.81 5.73
CA TYR A 152 -23.38 -1.93 5.35
C TYR A 152 -23.02 -2.12 3.88
N GLN A 153 -23.23 -1.08 3.08
CA GLN A 153 -22.80 -1.05 1.68
C GLN A 153 -21.31 -0.78 1.60
N TYR A 154 -20.61 -1.59 0.81
CA TYR A 154 -19.19 -1.45 0.56
C TYR A 154 -18.87 -1.70 -0.91
N THR A 155 -17.69 -1.26 -1.31
CA THR A 155 -17.11 -1.51 -2.61
C THR A 155 -15.85 -2.35 -2.44
N HIS A 156 -15.80 -3.47 -3.15
CA HIS A 156 -14.61 -4.29 -3.27
C HIS A 156 -13.85 -3.94 -4.54
N TYR A 157 -12.52 -3.94 -4.47
CA TYR A 157 -11.64 -3.49 -5.55
C TYR A 157 -10.52 -4.49 -5.87
N GLY A 158 -10.05 -4.45 -7.11
CA GLY A 158 -8.87 -5.17 -7.57
C GLY A 158 -8.19 -4.48 -8.76
N ILE A 159 -7.03 -5.00 -9.17
CA ILE A 159 -6.32 -4.60 -10.38
C ILE A 159 -6.53 -5.66 -11.46
N TYR A 160 -7.11 -5.28 -12.59
CA TYR A 160 -7.27 -6.19 -13.71
C TYR A 160 -5.93 -6.45 -14.42
N VAL A 161 -5.56 -7.72 -14.57
CA VAL A 161 -4.26 -8.14 -15.14
C VAL A 161 -4.38 -8.82 -16.50
N GLY A 162 -5.56 -8.72 -17.14
CA GLY A 162 -5.83 -9.37 -18.42
C GLY A 162 -6.37 -10.79 -18.27
N ASN A 163 -6.77 -11.40 -19.38
CA ASN A 163 -7.24 -12.78 -19.44
C ASN A 163 -8.34 -13.14 -18.41
N ASN A 164 -9.26 -12.20 -18.14
CA ASN A 164 -10.33 -12.38 -17.15
C ASN A 164 -9.82 -12.60 -15.72
N LYS A 165 -8.66 -12.04 -15.38
CA LYS A 165 -8.03 -12.17 -14.06
C LYS A 165 -7.82 -10.83 -13.35
N VAL A 166 -7.83 -10.89 -12.03
CA VAL A 166 -7.70 -9.73 -11.14
C VAL A 166 -6.78 -10.07 -9.98
N ILE A 167 -5.89 -9.15 -9.61
CA ILE A 167 -5.17 -9.20 -8.34
C ILE A 167 -5.90 -8.35 -7.32
N HIS A 168 -6.31 -8.95 -6.21
CA HIS A 168 -7.04 -8.26 -5.16
C HIS A 168 -6.85 -8.93 -3.80
N TYR A 169 -7.21 -8.21 -2.75
CA TYR A 169 -7.44 -8.83 -1.45
C TYR A 169 -8.68 -9.73 -1.51
N CYS A 170 -8.54 -10.98 -1.06
CA CYS A 170 -9.64 -11.93 -0.98
C CYS A 170 -9.51 -12.81 0.26
N SER A 171 -10.65 -13.21 0.82
CA SER A 171 -10.74 -14.23 1.87
C SER A 171 -11.49 -15.46 1.36
N THR A 172 -11.18 -16.63 1.92
CA THR A 172 -11.95 -17.86 1.66
C THR A 172 -13.06 -18.08 2.68
N THR A 173 -12.98 -17.43 3.83
CA THR A 173 -13.90 -17.60 4.97
C THR A 173 -14.65 -16.33 5.34
N GLY A 174 -14.37 -15.20 4.67
CA GLY A 174 -14.84 -13.87 5.07
C GLY A 174 -14.13 -13.32 6.31
N ASN A 175 -13.02 -13.94 6.73
CA ASN A 175 -12.24 -13.50 7.88
C ASN A 175 -11.03 -12.63 7.45
N SER A 176 -10.63 -11.66 8.28
CA SER A 176 -9.44 -10.85 8.01
C SER A 176 -8.14 -11.64 8.15
N LYS A 177 -8.11 -12.72 8.95
CA LYS A 177 -6.90 -13.51 9.22
C LYS A 177 -6.46 -14.39 8.05
N ASP A 178 -7.41 -14.87 7.24
CA ASP A 178 -7.09 -15.64 6.04
C ASP A 178 -7.05 -14.76 4.77
N ALA A 179 -7.49 -13.50 4.87
CA ALA A 179 -7.42 -12.53 3.80
C ALA A 179 -5.99 -12.36 3.30
N LYS A 180 -5.84 -12.40 1.98
CA LYS A 180 -4.57 -12.20 1.30
C LYS A 180 -4.74 -11.57 -0.07
N ILE A 181 -3.70 -10.89 -0.54
CA ILE A 181 -3.64 -10.47 -1.94
C ILE A 181 -3.34 -11.71 -2.79
N LYS A 182 -4.14 -11.92 -3.84
CA LYS A 182 -4.01 -13.07 -4.75
C LYS A 182 -4.48 -12.70 -6.16
N GLU A 183 -3.86 -13.29 -7.18
CA GLU A 183 -4.47 -13.39 -8.51
C GLU A 183 -5.63 -14.42 -8.51
N THR A 184 -6.79 -13.99 -8.98
CA THR A 184 -8.00 -14.82 -9.14
C THR A 184 -8.64 -14.58 -10.50
N ASP A 185 -9.55 -15.48 -10.90
CA ASP A 185 -10.48 -15.18 -11.99
C ASP A 185 -11.46 -14.08 -11.56
N MET A 186 -11.94 -13.28 -12.51
CA MET A 186 -12.97 -12.27 -12.25
C MET A 186 -14.20 -12.88 -11.59
N SER A 187 -14.65 -14.07 -12.01
CA SER A 187 -15.73 -14.78 -11.33
C SER A 187 -15.13 -15.64 -10.20
N PRO A 188 -15.69 -15.62 -8.97
CA PRO A 188 -17.03 -15.11 -8.62
C PRO A 188 -17.09 -13.65 -8.13
N TYR A 189 -15.94 -12.97 -7.97
CA TYR A 189 -15.81 -11.70 -7.25
C TYR A 189 -16.31 -10.48 -8.04
N PHE A 190 -15.86 -10.32 -9.29
CA PHE A 190 -16.19 -9.25 -10.22
C PHE A 190 -17.05 -9.81 -11.36
N ARG A 191 -18.30 -10.14 -11.05
CA ARG A 191 -19.23 -10.78 -12.00
C ARG A 191 -19.50 -9.88 -13.20
N LYS A 192 -19.55 -10.46 -14.39
CA LYS A 192 -19.87 -9.74 -15.63
C LYS A 192 -21.17 -8.95 -15.47
N GLY A 193 -21.14 -7.66 -15.80
CA GLY A 193 -22.29 -6.74 -15.67
C GLY A 193 -22.50 -6.15 -14.27
N HIS A 194 -21.74 -6.59 -13.26
CA HIS A 194 -21.85 -6.12 -11.87
C HIS A 194 -20.58 -5.41 -11.37
N TYR A 195 -19.65 -5.08 -12.28
CA TYR A 195 -18.47 -4.29 -11.97
C TYR A 195 -18.48 -2.93 -12.67
N PHE A 196 -17.61 -2.05 -12.18
CA PHE A 196 -17.25 -0.78 -12.81
C PHE A 196 -15.72 -0.63 -12.82
N ILE A 197 -15.22 0.28 -13.64
CA ILE A 197 -13.82 0.70 -13.65
C ILE A 197 -13.69 2.00 -12.87
N LEU A 198 -12.78 2.02 -11.90
CA LEU A 198 -12.45 3.22 -11.14
C LEU A 198 -11.35 4.00 -11.87
N ASN A 199 -11.73 5.10 -12.50
CA ASN A 199 -10.79 6.02 -13.13
C ASN A 199 -10.30 7.05 -12.12
N ILE A 200 -8.98 7.26 -12.12
CA ILE A 200 -8.31 8.30 -11.35
C ILE A 200 -7.93 9.44 -12.31
N LYS A 201 -8.30 10.67 -11.96
CA LYS A 201 -7.86 11.89 -12.66
C LYS A 201 -7.07 12.78 -11.70
N GLY A 202 -6.06 13.46 -12.24
CA GLY A 202 -5.13 14.25 -11.42
C GLY A 202 -4.09 13.39 -10.72
N GLY A 203 -3.21 14.05 -9.97
CA GLY A 203 -2.08 13.42 -9.27
C GLY A 203 -1.03 12.78 -10.19
N SER A 204 0.03 12.25 -9.58
CA SER A 204 1.00 11.40 -10.29
C SER A 204 0.44 9.98 -10.34
N GLN A 205 0.31 9.41 -11.54
CA GLN A 205 -0.20 8.05 -11.74
C GLN A 205 0.86 7.20 -12.42
N PHE A 206 0.94 5.93 -12.00
CA PHE A 206 1.71 4.92 -12.69
C PHE A 206 0.94 4.43 -13.92
N ASP A 207 1.67 4.10 -14.98
CA ASP A 207 1.09 3.46 -16.16
C ASP A 207 0.55 2.06 -15.81
N SER A 208 -0.18 1.44 -16.73
CA SER A 208 -0.76 0.11 -16.50
C SER A 208 0.28 -0.96 -16.18
N LYS A 209 1.47 -0.90 -16.78
CA LYS A 209 2.53 -1.90 -16.58
C LYS A 209 3.10 -1.80 -15.17
N GLU A 210 3.41 -0.57 -14.74
CA GLU A 210 3.91 -0.34 -13.39
C GLU A 210 2.82 -0.56 -12.34
N THR A 211 1.56 -0.25 -12.63
CA THR A 211 0.43 -0.56 -11.73
C THR A 211 0.33 -2.05 -11.45
N VAL A 212 0.36 -2.89 -12.49
CA VAL A 212 0.27 -4.35 -12.32
C VAL A 212 1.52 -4.89 -11.65
N LYS A 213 2.72 -4.43 -12.03
CA LYS A 213 3.97 -4.83 -11.36
C LYS A 213 3.94 -4.52 -9.86
N ARG A 214 3.38 -3.37 -9.46
CA ARG A 214 3.21 -3.01 -8.05
C ARG A 214 2.19 -3.92 -7.36
N ALA A 215 1.10 -4.28 -8.04
CA ALA A 215 0.14 -5.26 -7.54
C ALA A 215 0.79 -6.63 -7.30
N ASP A 216 1.58 -7.13 -8.27
CA ASP A 216 2.33 -8.40 -8.18
C ASP A 216 3.29 -8.40 -6.97
N MET A 217 3.96 -7.28 -6.70
CA MET A 217 4.89 -7.16 -5.56
C MET A 217 4.23 -7.37 -4.20
N ARG A 218 2.91 -7.17 -4.10
CA ARG A 218 2.15 -7.42 -2.87
C ARG A 218 1.38 -8.75 -2.89
N GLU A 219 1.50 -9.55 -3.96
CA GLU A 219 0.85 -10.86 -4.00
C GLU A 219 1.34 -11.75 -2.84
N GLY A 220 0.39 -12.31 -2.08
CA GLY A 220 0.66 -13.08 -0.88
C GLY A 220 0.70 -12.28 0.42
N GLU A 221 0.54 -10.95 0.38
CA GLU A 221 0.41 -10.12 1.59
C GLU A 221 -0.81 -10.53 2.41
N ARG A 222 -0.66 -10.61 3.74
CA ARG A 222 -1.68 -11.04 4.71
C ARG A 222 -2.01 -9.97 5.74
N SER A 223 -1.67 -8.72 5.46
CA SER A 223 -1.78 -7.59 6.38
C SER A 223 -3.11 -6.86 6.24
N TYR A 224 -4.17 -7.59 5.95
CA TYR A 224 -5.48 -7.01 5.72
C TYR A 224 -5.99 -6.29 6.97
N ASN A 225 -6.37 -5.03 6.82
CA ASN A 225 -7.06 -4.26 7.85
C ASN A 225 -8.16 -3.42 7.21
N LEU A 226 -9.39 -3.57 7.67
CA LEU A 226 -10.55 -2.93 7.06
C LEU A 226 -10.47 -1.39 7.06
N LEU A 227 -9.82 -0.79 8.05
CA LEU A 227 -9.72 0.66 8.21
C LEU A 227 -8.44 1.25 7.60
N GLN A 228 -7.31 0.54 7.67
CA GLN A 228 -5.99 1.12 7.38
C GLN A 228 -5.19 0.37 6.29
N ASN A 229 -5.61 -0.83 5.85
CA ASN A 229 -4.95 -1.57 4.77
C ASN A 229 -5.94 -2.54 4.08
N ASN A 230 -6.94 -1.97 3.42
CA ASN A 230 -8.00 -2.71 2.73
C ASN A 230 -7.78 -2.76 1.20
N CYS A 231 -8.74 -3.30 0.42
CA CYS A 231 -8.61 -3.39 -1.03
C CYS A 231 -8.49 -2.03 -1.72
N GLU A 232 -9.16 -0.99 -1.23
CA GLU A 232 -9.08 0.36 -1.81
C GLU A 232 -7.70 0.98 -1.58
N HIS A 233 -7.16 0.85 -0.36
CA HIS A 233 -5.78 1.25 -0.06
C HIS A 233 -4.80 0.58 -1.02
N PHE A 234 -4.93 -0.74 -1.21
CA PHE A 234 -4.09 -1.52 -2.09
C PHE A 234 -4.14 -1.04 -3.56
N VAL A 235 -5.33 -0.92 -4.15
CA VAL A 235 -5.45 -0.55 -5.58
C VAL A 235 -5.07 0.91 -5.85
N ILE A 236 -5.41 1.83 -4.93
CA ILE A 236 -5.02 3.23 -5.04
C ILE A 236 -3.50 3.35 -4.90
N TRP A 237 -2.89 2.61 -3.97
CA TRP A 237 -1.44 2.54 -3.84
C TRP A 237 -0.79 1.98 -5.09
N ALA A 238 -1.32 0.89 -5.66
CA ALA A 238 -0.76 0.30 -6.87
C ALA A 238 -0.75 1.32 -8.02
N LYS A 239 -1.82 2.12 -8.14
CA LYS A 239 -1.98 3.12 -9.22
C LYS A 239 -1.26 4.45 -8.98
N THR A 240 -1.07 4.88 -7.73
CA THR A 240 -0.63 6.27 -7.42
C THR A 240 0.51 6.37 -6.41
N GLY A 241 0.78 5.32 -5.64
CA GLY A 241 1.71 5.37 -4.50
C GLY A 241 1.09 5.89 -3.20
N TYR A 242 -0.16 6.36 -3.23
CA TYR A 242 -0.88 6.77 -2.04
C TYR A 242 -1.71 5.62 -1.48
N SER A 243 -1.66 5.42 -0.16
CA SER A 243 -2.49 4.46 0.55
C SER A 243 -3.64 5.22 1.21
N ARG A 244 -4.79 5.23 0.53
CA ARG A 244 -5.99 5.97 0.94
C ARG A 244 -7.24 5.18 0.57
N SER A 245 -8.24 5.21 1.43
CA SER A 245 -9.57 4.66 1.13
C SER A 245 -10.64 5.75 1.20
N TYR A 246 -11.17 6.12 0.05
CA TYR A 246 -12.25 7.10 -0.10
C TYR A 246 -13.56 6.63 0.53
N GLN A 247 -13.75 5.31 0.63
CA GLN A 247 -14.84 4.72 1.39
C GLN A 247 -14.75 5.05 2.87
N ILE A 248 -13.55 5.18 3.44
CA ILE A 248 -13.36 5.48 4.86
C ILE A 248 -13.38 6.99 5.11
N ASP A 249 -12.71 7.78 4.26
CA ASP A 249 -12.62 9.24 4.40
C ASP A 249 -13.98 9.95 4.45
N SER A 250 -14.98 9.37 3.81
CA SER A 250 -16.32 9.95 3.64
C SER A 250 -17.35 9.44 4.66
N LEU A 251 -16.93 8.67 5.67
CA LEU A 251 -17.86 8.04 6.62
C LEU A 251 -18.43 9.02 7.65
N SER A 252 -19.71 8.83 7.97
CA SER A 252 -20.29 9.36 9.20
C SER A 252 -19.70 8.65 10.42
N GLN A 253 -19.80 9.27 11.60
CA GLN A 253 -19.35 8.67 12.86
C GLN A 253 -20.02 7.30 13.13
N GLU A 254 -21.29 7.15 12.78
CA GLU A 254 -22.03 5.89 12.91
C GLU A 254 -21.43 4.78 12.03
N LYS A 255 -21.18 5.07 10.75
CA LYS A 255 -20.58 4.10 9.83
C LYS A 255 -19.15 3.74 10.23
N LEU A 256 -18.39 4.71 10.73
CA LEU A 256 -17.05 4.46 11.25
C LEU A 256 -17.08 3.55 12.49
N ALA A 257 -18.04 3.77 13.41
CA ALA A 257 -18.24 2.90 14.56
C ALA A 257 -18.61 1.47 14.13
N GLN A 258 -19.48 1.32 13.14
CA GLN A 258 -19.84 0.02 12.57
C GLN A 258 -18.61 -0.71 11.98
N LEU A 259 -17.77 -0.01 11.21
CA LEU A 259 -16.54 -0.58 10.68
C LEU A 259 -15.52 -0.97 11.76
N LYS A 260 -15.41 -0.18 12.84
CA LYS A 260 -14.57 -0.53 13.99
C LYS A 260 -15.04 -1.84 14.64
N ILE A 261 -16.36 -2.06 14.76
CA ILE A 261 -16.93 -3.32 15.24
C ILE A 261 -16.57 -4.47 14.30
N PHE A 262 -16.78 -4.32 12.98
CA PHE A 262 -16.42 -5.35 12.00
C PHE A 262 -14.92 -5.67 12.01
N THR A 263 -14.08 -4.66 12.16
CA THR A 263 -12.62 -4.83 12.28
C THR A 263 -12.27 -5.64 13.53
N ALA A 264 -12.86 -5.32 14.68
CA ALA A 264 -12.63 -6.03 15.93
C ALA A 264 -13.14 -7.49 15.88
N MET A 265 -14.22 -7.75 15.14
CA MET A 265 -14.74 -9.09 14.88
C MET A 265 -13.89 -9.89 13.87
N GLY A 266 -12.90 -9.26 13.24
CA GLY A 266 -12.07 -9.90 12.22
C GLY A 266 -12.82 -10.17 10.93
N ILE A 267 -13.79 -9.33 10.57
CA ILE A 267 -14.53 -9.43 9.32
C ILE A 267 -13.68 -8.91 8.16
N ASN A 268 -13.70 -9.65 7.06
CA ASN A 268 -13.26 -9.21 5.75
C ASN A 268 -14.50 -9.00 4.86
N LEU A 269 -14.63 -7.81 4.30
CA LEU A 269 -15.74 -7.42 3.42
C LEU A 269 -15.36 -7.65 1.94
N GLN A 270 -14.51 -8.61 1.56
CA GLN A 270 -13.90 -8.66 0.20
C GLN A 270 -13.86 -10.05 -0.41
#